data_AF-G5CES5-F1
#
_entry.id   AF-G5CES5-F1
#
_cell.length_a   1.000
_cell.length_b   1.000
_cell.length_c   1.000
_cell.angle_alpha   90.00
_cell.angle_beta   90.00
_cell.angle_gamma   90.00
#
_symmetry.space_group_name_H-M   'P 1'
#
loop_
_entity.id
_entity.type
_entity.pdbx_description
1 polymer ?
#
loop_
_entity_poly.entity_id
_entity_poly.type
_entity_poly.pdbx_seq_one_letter_code
_entity_poly.pdbx_strand_id
1 'polypeptide(L)'
;MFAIPSKKRKFSSKVESKLDPFWVTGFFDAEGSFVISIYESKDRAIGWRVAPEFKITLHKRDEVILNNIKEFFGVGTITSYKYTLNYKVRTLKDITEIIIPHFEKYPLITQKKADYELFKQVILIIKDKNQLDKNALQEIVNIRASLGWGLSYKLLNEFPNTNPVTRPIIKDQEIKNPFWLTGFTDGEGSFMVSMSKVNNTLKERIQLEFKLTQHSRDIELMKYIALYLNCGNAYENRNAIDYRVVKLSDIIEKIIPFFQTYPLLGIKYLDFSDFVKVANLLNEKEHLTIEGLTKIKEIKAGMNKGRYLK
;
A
#
# COMPACT_ATOMS: atom_id res chain seq x y z
N MET A 1 -50.51 -21.85 33.24
CA MET A 1 -49.12 -21.38 33.41
C MET A 1 -48.39 -21.67 32.09
N PHE A 2 -48.48 -20.75 31.12
CA PHE A 2 -47.96 -20.97 29.76
C PHE A 2 -46.56 -20.36 29.66
N ALA A 3 -45.56 -21.21 29.43
CA ALA A 3 -44.17 -20.82 29.27
C ALA A 3 -43.94 -20.16 27.91
N ILE A 4 -43.46 -18.92 27.92
CA ILE A 4 -43.04 -18.18 26.73
C ILE A 4 -41.64 -18.69 26.32
N PRO A 5 -41.42 -19.16 25.08
CA PRO A 5 -40.09 -19.62 24.66
C PRO A 5 -39.17 -18.42 24.46
N SER A 6 -38.04 -18.39 25.17
CA SER A 6 -36.99 -17.39 24.98
C SER A 6 -36.26 -17.64 23.66
N LYS A 7 -36.60 -16.85 22.63
CA LYS A 7 -35.77 -16.75 21.42
C LYS A 7 -34.45 -16.09 21.79
N LYS A 8 -33.42 -16.89 22.07
CA LYS A 8 -32.02 -16.42 22.09
C LYS A 8 -31.68 -15.87 20.70
N ARG A 9 -31.72 -14.54 20.55
CA ARG A 9 -31.14 -13.84 19.40
C ARG A 9 -29.64 -14.14 19.38
N LYS A 10 -29.19 -14.93 18.40
CA LYS A 10 -27.76 -14.99 18.04
C LYS A 10 -27.40 -13.64 17.44
N PHE A 11 -26.78 -12.76 18.23
CA PHE A 11 -26.13 -11.57 17.69
C PHE A 11 -24.87 -12.05 16.95
N SER A 12 -24.91 -11.97 15.61
CA SER A 12 -23.73 -12.08 14.77
C SER A 12 -22.89 -10.82 14.99
N SER A 13 -21.82 -10.91 15.78
CA SER A 13 -20.87 -9.83 16.04
C SER A 13 -19.89 -9.62 14.88
N LYS A 14 -20.37 -9.61 13.62
CA LYS A 14 -19.57 -9.03 12.54
C LYS A 14 -19.70 -7.52 12.69
N VAL A 15 -18.75 -6.91 13.38
CA VAL A 15 -18.49 -5.48 13.20
C VAL A 15 -18.17 -5.33 11.72
N GLU A 16 -19.08 -4.73 10.96
CA GLU A 16 -18.79 -4.36 9.58
C GLU A 16 -17.60 -3.41 9.62
N SER A 17 -16.48 -3.88 9.09
CA SER A 17 -15.30 -3.06 8.96
C SER A 17 -15.60 -1.83 8.12
N LYS A 18 -15.17 -0.66 8.60
CA LYS A 18 -15.35 0.62 7.94
C LYS A 18 -14.45 0.83 6.72
N LEU A 19 -13.51 -0.07 6.43
CA LEU A 19 -12.60 0.10 5.29
C LEU A 19 -13.26 -0.38 4.00
N ASP A 20 -13.20 0.48 2.98
CA ASP A 20 -13.57 0.08 1.63
C ASP A 20 -12.57 -0.99 1.10
N PRO A 21 -13.04 -2.10 0.51
CA PRO A 21 -12.15 -3.16 0.04
C PRO A 21 -11.19 -2.73 -1.07
N PHE A 22 -11.56 -1.76 -1.92
CA PHE A 22 -10.65 -1.20 -2.92
C PHE A 22 -9.61 -0.30 -2.26
N TRP A 23 -9.95 0.41 -1.18
CA TRP A 23 -8.95 1.12 -0.37
C TRP A 23 -7.90 0.16 0.19
N VAL A 24 -8.35 -0.96 0.78
CA VAL A 24 -7.43 -1.99 1.31
C VAL A 24 -6.53 -2.55 0.21
N THR A 25 -7.10 -2.78 -0.98
CA THR A 25 -6.35 -3.26 -2.16
C THR A 25 -5.30 -2.23 -2.61
N GLY A 26 -5.67 -0.97 -2.77
CA GLY A 26 -4.76 0.10 -3.17
C GLY A 26 -3.65 0.35 -2.15
N PHE A 27 -4.00 0.35 -0.87
CA PHE A 27 -3.03 0.47 0.21
C PHE A 27 -2.07 -0.74 0.23
N PHE A 28 -2.56 -1.94 -0.07
CA PHE A 28 -1.72 -3.11 -0.19
C PHE A 28 -0.82 -3.06 -1.44
N ASP A 29 -1.29 -2.52 -2.57
CA ASP A 29 -0.47 -2.27 -3.76
C ASP A 29 0.73 -1.36 -3.45
N ALA A 30 0.58 -0.41 -2.52
CA ALA A 30 1.66 0.41 -2.00
C ALA A 30 2.55 -0.36 -1.00
N GLU A 31 2.02 -0.71 0.17
CA GLU A 31 2.80 -1.07 1.37
C GLU A 31 2.87 -2.59 1.63
N GLY A 32 2.13 -3.36 0.86
CA GLY A 32 1.95 -4.79 1.04
C GLY A 32 3.07 -5.66 0.47
N SER A 33 3.19 -6.87 1.02
CA SER A 33 4.10 -7.90 0.52
C SER A 33 3.51 -9.30 0.69
N PHE A 34 3.61 -10.10 -0.36
CA PHE A 34 3.47 -11.56 -0.29
C PHE A 34 4.86 -12.17 -0.12
N VAL A 35 5.00 -13.02 0.89
CA VAL A 35 6.30 -13.61 1.27
C VAL A 35 6.15 -15.12 1.34
N ILE A 36 7.09 -15.83 0.72
CA ILE A 36 7.28 -17.27 0.90
C ILE A 36 8.66 -17.47 1.52
N SER A 37 8.72 -17.93 2.77
CA SER A 37 10.00 -18.25 3.43
C SER A 37 10.27 -19.75 3.36
N ILE A 38 11.48 -20.14 2.98
CA ILE A 38 11.92 -21.54 2.89
C ILE A 38 13.15 -21.69 3.78
N TYR A 39 13.09 -22.57 4.78
CA TYR A 39 14.18 -22.77 5.74
C TYR A 39 14.21 -24.20 6.27
N GLU A 40 15.39 -24.63 6.73
CA GLU A 40 15.60 -25.95 7.32
C GLU A 40 14.76 -26.15 8.59
N SER A 41 14.23 -27.35 8.73
CA SER A 41 13.28 -27.69 9.79
C SER A 41 13.51 -29.14 10.20
N LYS A 42 14.09 -29.35 11.39
CA LYS A 42 14.37 -30.70 11.93
C LYS A 42 13.11 -31.48 12.32
N ASP A 43 11.99 -30.78 12.53
CA ASP A 43 10.67 -31.31 12.83
C ASP A 43 9.90 -31.77 11.58
N ARG A 44 10.46 -31.62 10.37
CA ARG A 44 9.81 -32.03 9.11
C ARG A 44 10.58 -33.17 8.47
N ALA A 45 9.86 -34.19 8.01
CA ALA A 45 10.46 -35.36 7.36
C ALA A 45 11.31 -35.00 6.13
N ILE A 46 10.91 -33.98 5.38
CA ILE A 46 11.66 -33.48 4.22
C ILE A 46 12.86 -32.58 4.61
N GLY A 47 13.04 -32.25 5.89
CA GLY A 47 14.10 -31.37 6.38
C GLY A 47 13.87 -29.88 6.14
N TRP A 48 12.77 -29.48 5.51
CA TRP A 48 12.47 -28.11 5.11
C TRP A 48 11.06 -27.69 5.50
N ARG A 49 10.89 -26.38 5.72
CA ARG A 49 9.61 -25.73 5.99
C ARG A 49 9.38 -24.59 5.01
N VAL A 50 8.19 -24.58 4.44
CA VAL A 50 7.67 -23.48 3.62
C VAL A 50 6.67 -22.70 4.48
N ALA A 51 6.92 -21.41 4.68
CA ALA A 51 6.09 -20.53 5.50
C ALA A 51 5.61 -19.34 4.65
N PRO A 52 4.37 -19.39 4.14
CA PRO A 52 3.75 -18.25 3.48
C PRO A 52 3.34 -17.18 4.50
N GLU A 53 3.47 -15.92 4.10
CA GLU A 53 3.07 -14.76 4.90
C GLU A 53 2.52 -13.65 3.98
N PHE A 54 1.29 -13.21 4.25
CA PHE A 54 0.79 -11.93 3.81
C PHE A 54 1.21 -10.88 4.83
N LYS A 55 1.82 -9.78 4.39
CA LYS A 55 2.49 -8.82 5.28
C LYS A 55 2.24 -7.38 4.88
N ILE A 56 2.01 -6.51 5.86
CA ILE A 56 2.14 -5.04 5.74
C ILE A 56 3.07 -4.56 6.84
N THR A 57 4.05 -3.71 6.50
CA THR A 57 5.02 -3.17 7.47
C THR A 57 4.98 -1.65 7.44
N LEU A 58 4.57 -1.01 8.52
CA LEU A 58 4.49 0.46 8.62
C LEU A 58 5.32 0.99 9.78
N HIS A 59 5.56 2.30 9.81
CA HIS A 59 6.08 2.97 10.99
C HIS A 59 5.05 2.96 12.12
N LYS A 60 5.49 2.94 13.39
CA LYS A 60 4.61 2.91 14.58
C LYS A 60 3.54 4.01 14.62
N ARG A 61 3.80 5.15 13.98
CA ARG A 61 2.86 6.27 13.88
C ARG A 61 1.57 5.91 13.14
N ASP A 62 1.63 4.89 12.29
CA ASP A 62 0.54 4.45 11.42
C ASP A 62 -0.14 3.18 12.01
N GLU A 63 -0.02 2.95 13.32
CA GLU A 63 -0.61 1.80 14.03
C GLU A 63 -2.12 1.68 13.82
N VAL A 64 -2.83 2.81 13.81
CA VAL A 64 -4.28 2.87 13.60
C VAL A 64 -4.67 2.21 12.27
N ILE A 65 -3.88 2.44 11.21
CA ILE A 65 -4.13 1.81 9.90
C ILE A 65 -4.03 0.29 10.00
N LEU A 66 -2.99 -0.24 10.66
CA LEU A 66 -2.82 -1.68 10.80
C LEU A 66 -3.94 -2.32 11.64
N ASN A 67 -4.39 -1.64 12.70
CA ASN A 67 -5.51 -2.10 13.50
C ASN A 67 -6.80 -2.15 12.68
N ASN A 68 -7.08 -1.12 11.87
CA ASN A 68 -8.25 -1.10 10.98
C ASN A 68 -8.18 -2.22 9.92
N ILE A 69 -7.00 -2.49 9.34
CA ILE A 69 -6.81 -3.58 8.38
C ILE A 69 -6.97 -4.95 9.05
N LYS A 70 -6.46 -5.12 10.27
CA LYS A 70 -6.67 -6.35 11.05
C LYS A 70 -8.14 -6.58 11.34
N GLU A 71 -8.87 -5.54 11.73
CA GLU A 71 -10.33 -5.60 11.92
C GLU A 71 -11.06 -5.93 10.61
N PHE A 72 -10.64 -5.32 9.49
CA PHE A 72 -11.18 -5.59 8.15
C PHE A 72 -11.11 -7.05 7.75
N PHE A 73 -9.92 -7.67 7.87
CA PHE A 73 -9.77 -9.07 7.52
C PHE A 73 -10.30 -10.01 8.62
N GLY A 74 -10.43 -9.54 9.86
CA GLY A 74 -10.84 -10.35 11.02
C GLY A 74 -9.81 -11.42 11.44
N VAL A 75 -8.61 -11.41 10.83
CA VAL A 75 -7.54 -12.39 11.03
C VAL A 75 -6.17 -11.70 11.10
N GLY A 76 -5.15 -12.47 11.48
CA GLY A 76 -3.76 -12.01 11.52
C GLY A 76 -3.35 -11.37 12.85
N THR A 77 -2.08 -11.05 12.95
CA THR A 77 -1.45 -10.50 14.15
C THR A 77 -0.62 -9.27 13.80
N ILE A 78 -0.52 -8.34 14.76
CA ILE A 78 0.35 -7.18 14.67
C ILE A 78 1.49 -7.39 15.64
N THR A 79 2.72 -7.26 15.15
CA THR A 79 3.95 -7.40 15.94
C THR A 79 4.82 -6.16 15.78
N SER A 80 5.42 -5.70 16.87
CA SER A 80 6.31 -4.55 16.88
C SER A 80 7.77 -4.97 16.75
N TYR A 81 8.53 -4.25 15.94
CA TYR A 81 9.98 -4.40 15.84
C TYR A 81 10.65 -3.03 15.64
N LYS A 82 11.48 -2.62 16.61
CA LYS A 82 12.12 -1.29 16.65
C LYS A 82 11.08 -0.16 16.47
N TYR A 83 11.11 0.56 15.36
CA TYR A 83 10.20 1.68 15.02
C TYR A 83 9.08 1.27 14.06
N THR A 84 8.98 -0.03 13.72
CA THR A 84 8.02 -0.56 12.76
C THR A 84 7.01 -1.48 13.43
N LEU A 85 5.82 -1.55 12.83
CA LEU A 85 4.78 -2.52 13.12
C LEU A 85 4.59 -3.40 11.89
N ASN A 86 4.37 -4.69 12.13
CA ASN A 86 4.16 -5.68 11.07
C ASN A 86 2.82 -6.37 11.29
N TYR A 87 1.85 -6.09 10.44
CA TYR A 87 0.63 -6.88 10.32
C TYR A 87 0.90 -8.11 9.45
N LYS A 88 0.52 -9.30 9.93
CA LYS A 88 0.86 -10.59 9.32
C LYS A 88 -0.30 -11.57 9.36
N VAL A 89 -0.54 -12.25 8.24
CA VAL A 89 -1.40 -13.43 8.15
C VAL A 89 -0.56 -14.60 7.65
N ARG A 90 -0.46 -15.66 8.46
CA ARG A 90 0.48 -16.79 8.25
C ARG A 90 -0.17 -18.15 8.23
N THR A 91 -1.40 -18.29 8.73
CA THR A 91 -2.05 -19.59 8.76
C THR A 91 -2.57 -19.93 7.36
N LEU A 92 -2.39 -21.17 6.92
CA LEU A 92 -2.86 -21.59 5.60
C LEU A 92 -4.38 -21.42 5.46
N LYS A 93 -5.11 -21.68 6.55
CA LYS A 93 -6.55 -21.47 6.62
C LYS A 93 -6.94 -20.00 6.33
N ASP A 94 -6.39 -19.05 7.09
CA ASP A 94 -6.75 -17.64 6.92
C ASP A 94 -6.32 -17.11 5.54
N ILE A 95 -5.15 -17.56 5.04
CA ILE A 95 -4.70 -17.18 3.70
C ILE A 95 -5.67 -17.69 2.62
N THR A 96 -6.10 -18.95 2.71
CA THR A 96 -6.96 -19.57 1.69
C THR A 96 -8.41 -19.14 1.76
N GLU A 97 -8.94 -18.92 2.97
CA GLU A 97 -10.36 -18.59 3.18
C GLU A 97 -10.64 -17.09 3.21
N ILE A 98 -9.63 -16.24 3.49
CA ILE A 98 -9.81 -14.79 3.64
C ILE A 98 -8.97 -13.99 2.64
N ILE A 99 -7.66 -14.18 2.64
CA ILE A 99 -6.74 -13.34 1.84
C ILE A 99 -6.89 -13.58 0.34
N ILE A 100 -6.86 -14.84 -0.11
CA ILE A 100 -7.04 -15.17 -1.52
C ILE A 100 -8.40 -14.66 -2.03
N PRO A 101 -9.55 -14.97 -1.39
CA PRO A 101 -10.85 -14.47 -1.85
C PRO A 101 -10.95 -12.94 -1.93
N HIS A 102 -10.28 -12.20 -1.05
CA HIS A 102 -10.23 -10.74 -1.14
C HIS A 102 -9.60 -10.28 -2.46
N PHE A 103 -8.39 -10.76 -2.78
CA PHE A 103 -7.68 -10.33 -3.99
C PHE A 103 -8.22 -10.95 -5.29
N GLU A 104 -8.99 -12.03 -5.23
CA GLU A 104 -9.78 -12.50 -6.37
C GLU A 104 -10.93 -11.52 -6.69
N LYS A 105 -11.57 -10.97 -5.66
CA LYS A 105 -12.71 -10.06 -5.80
C LYS A 105 -12.27 -8.61 -6.05
N TYR A 106 -11.16 -8.19 -5.44
CA TYR A 106 -10.60 -6.85 -5.50
C TYR A 106 -9.12 -6.97 -5.93
N PRO A 107 -8.87 -7.14 -7.24
CA PRO A 107 -7.54 -7.45 -7.73
C PRO A 107 -6.57 -6.28 -7.59
N LEU A 108 -5.32 -6.61 -7.24
CA LEU A 108 -4.19 -5.70 -7.34
C LEU A 108 -3.96 -5.28 -8.79
N ILE A 109 -3.41 -4.09 -9.01
CA ILE A 109 -3.16 -3.56 -10.37
C ILE A 109 -1.70 -3.15 -10.61
N THR A 110 -0.85 -3.08 -9.59
CA THR A 110 0.60 -2.90 -9.78
C THR A 110 1.27 -4.21 -10.23
N GLN A 111 2.56 -4.17 -10.57
CA GLN A 111 3.39 -5.36 -10.78
C GLN A 111 3.47 -6.28 -9.55
N LYS A 112 2.96 -5.87 -8.38
CA LYS A 112 2.79 -6.73 -7.21
C LYS A 112 1.71 -7.80 -7.42
N LYS A 113 0.77 -7.61 -8.35
CA LYS A 113 -0.17 -8.67 -8.74
C LYS A 113 0.58 -9.91 -9.24
N ALA A 114 1.73 -9.75 -9.90
CA ALA A 114 2.55 -10.91 -10.29
C ALA A 114 3.10 -11.67 -9.07
N ASP A 115 3.44 -10.98 -7.96
CA ASP A 115 3.81 -11.65 -6.71
C ASP A 115 2.61 -12.38 -6.08
N TYR A 116 1.41 -11.81 -6.17
CA TYR A 116 0.17 -12.47 -5.74
C TYR A 116 -0.08 -13.77 -6.49
N GLU A 117 0.03 -13.77 -7.82
CA GLU A 117 -0.21 -14.98 -8.62
C GLU A 117 0.78 -16.09 -8.26
N LEU A 118 2.07 -15.76 -8.14
CA LEU A 118 3.11 -16.71 -7.72
C LEU A 118 2.88 -17.20 -6.28
N PHE A 119 2.48 -16.31 -5.38
CA PHE A 119 2.14 -16.66 -4.00
C PHE A 119 0.95 -17.62 -3.95
N LYS A 120 -0.13 -17.33 -4.71
CA LYS A 120 -1.32 -18.17 -4.82
C LYS A 120 -0.99 -19.57 -5.35
N GLN A 121 -0.12 -19.69 -6.35
CA GLN A 121 0.37 -20.99 -6.84
C GLN A 121 1.03 -21.81 -5.72
N VAL A 122 1.92 -21.20 -4.93
CA VAL A 122 2.56 -21.88 -3.78
C VAL A 122 1.52 -22.30 -2.74
N ILE A 123 0.52 -21.45 -2.45
CA ILE A 123 -0.56 -21.81 -1.51
C ILE A 123 -1.35 -23.02 -1.99
N LEU A 124 -1.65 -23.11 -3.29
CA LEU A 124 -2.38 -24.25 -3.86
C LEU A 124 -1.55 -25.54 -3.76
N ILE A 125 -0.24 -25.49 -4.06
CA ILE A 125 0.65 -26.65 -3.89
C ILE A 125 0.67 -27.14 -2.43
N ILE A 126 0.77 -26.21 -1.47
CA ILE A 126 0.75 -26.55 -0.03
C ILE A 126 -0.61 -27.13 0.38
N LYS A 127 -1.71 -26.62 -0.17
CA LYS A 127 -3.08 -27.04 0.19
C LYS A 127 -3.41 -28.43 -0.36
N ASP A 128 -3.02 -28.75 -1.58
CA ASP A 128 -3.35 -30.02 -2.24
C ASP A 128 -2.54 -31.20 -1.68
N LYS A 129 -1.43 -30.91 -0.99
CA LYS A 129 -0.53 -31.92 -0.44
C LYS A 129 -0.71 -32.04 1.08
N ASN A 130 -1.20 -33.19 1.54
CA ASN A 130 -1.23 -33.52 2.98
C ASN A 130 0.17 -33.44 3.62
N GLN A 131 1.22 -33.76 2.87
CA GLN A 131 2.61 -33.60 3.26
C GLN A 131 3.45 -33.18 2.04
N LEU A 132 4.27 -32.14 2.21
CA LEU A 132 5.21 -31.71 1.18
C LEU A 132 6.27 -32.80 0.95
N ASP A 133 6.50 -33.16 -0.30
CA ASP A 133 7.59 -34.04 -0.73
C ASP A 133 8.71 -33.23 -1.42
N LYS A 134 9.78 -33.90 -1.85
CA LYS A 134 10.94 -33.25 -2.49
C LYS A 134 10.57 -32.58 -3.82
N ASN A 135 9.66 -33.17 -4.60
CA ASN A 135 9.27 -32.64 -5.90
C ASN A 135 8.45 -31.36 -5.73
N ALA A 136 7.46 -31.38 -4.83
CA ALA A 136 6.67 -30.20 -4.48
C ALA A 136 7.55 -29.09 -3.88
N LEU A 137 8.54 -29.44 -3.05
CA LEU A 137 9.50 -28.46 -2.54
C LEU A 137 10.30 -27.81 -3.68
N GLN A 138 10.81 -28.60 -4.64
CA GLN A 138 11.54 -28.07 -5.79
C GLN A 138 10.66 -27.16 -6.66
N GLU A 139 9.39 -27.51 -6.87
CA GLU A 139 8.43 -26.67 -7.57
C GLU A 139 8.20 -25.33 -6.86
N ILE A 140 8.02 -25.35 -5.53
CA ILE A 140 7.89 -24.14 -4.72
C ILE A 140 9.17 -23.28 -4.79
N VAL A 141 10.36 -23.91 -4.80
CA VAL A 141 11.64 -23.19 -4.94
C VAL A 141 11.73 -22.51 -6.32
N ASN A 142 11.33 -23.18 -7.39
CA ASN A 142 11.27 -22.60 -8.73
C ASN A 142 10.32 -21.39 -8.80
N ILE A 143 9.16 -21.46 -8.13
CA ILE A 143 8.23 -20.32 -8.04
C ILE A 143 8.83 -19.19 -7.19
N ARG A 144 9.42 -19.54 -6.04
CA ARG A 144 10.03 -18.59 -5.10
C ARG A 144 11.15 -17.79 -5.74
N ALA A 145 11.89 -18.38 -6.68
CA ALA A 145 12.95 -17.71 -7.42
C ALA A 145 12.47 -16.49 -8.22
N SER A 146 11.18 -16.43 -8.57
CA SER A 146 10.57 -15.33 -9.34
C SER A 146 9.68 -14.40 -8.51
N LEU A 147 9.51 -14.70 -7.22
CA LEU A 147 8.71 -13.94 -6.26
C LEU A 147 9.59 -13.00 -5.44
N GLY A 148 9.17 -11.74 -5.30
CA GLY A 148 9.91 -10.72 -4.55
C GLY A 148 11.36 -10.59 -5.04
N TRP A 149 12.31 -10.77 -4.11
CA TRP A 149 13.76 -10.68 -4.38
C TRP A 149 14.40 -12.00 -4.85
N GLY A 150 13.61 -13.03 -5.15
CA GLY A 150 14.15 -14.34 -5.52
C GLY A 150 14.85 -15.07 -4.37
N LEU A 151 15.67 -16.06 -4.70
CA LEU A 151 16.32 -16.94 -3.72
C LEU A 151 17.50 -16.27 -3.01
N SER A 152 17.71 -16.63 -1.75
CA SER A 152 18.95 -16.30 -1.06
C SER A 152 20.11 -17.17 -1.58
N TYR A 153 21.34 -16.72 -1.40
CA TYR A 153 22.54 -17.50 -1.75
C TYR A 153 22.54 -18.90 -1.12
N LYS A 154 22.09 -19.00 0.14
CA LYS A 154 21.93 -20.28 0.82
C LYS A 154 20.96 -21.21 0.07
N LEU A 155 19.78 -20.71 -0.32
CA LEU A 155 18.80 -21.52 -1.05
C LEU A 155 19.31 -21.89 -2.45
N LEU A 156 20.04 -21.01 -3.14
CA LEU A 156 20.63 -21.34 -4.44
C LEU A 156 21.62 -22.51 -4.35
N ASN A 157 22.44 -22.56 -3.30
CA ASN A 157 23.40 -23.65 -3.11
C ASN A 157 22.72 -24.99 -2.77
N GLU A 158 21.64 -24.95 -2.00
CA GLU A 158 20.87 -26.15 -1.62
C GLU A 158 19.98 -26.67 -2.75
N PHE A 159 19.58 -25.78 -3.67
CA PHE A 159 18.75 -26.10 -4.83
C PHE A 159 19.43 -25.63 -6.13
N PRO A 160 20.58 -26.20 -6.51
CA PRO A 160 21.40 -25.72 -7.64
C PRO A 160 20.72 -25.91 -9.00
N ASN A 161 19.76 -26.84 -9.10
CA ASN A 161 18.99 -27.10 -10.31
C ASN A 161 17.71 -26.25 -10.41
N THR A 162 17.62 -25.15 -9.65
CA THR A 162 16.45 -24.26 -9.69
C THR A 162 16.29 -23.68 -11.09
N ASN A 163 15.09 -23.85 -11.66
CA ASN A 163 14.68 -23.20 -12.90
C ASN A 163 13.54 -22.21 -12.58
N PRO A 164 13.83 -20.89 -12.46
CA PRO A 164 12.83 -19.91 -12.09
C PRO A 164 11.65 -19.89 -13.07
N VAL A 165 10.42 -19.87 -12.53
CA VAL A 165 9.23 -19.76 -13.38
C VAL A 165 9.15 -18.38 -14.03
N THR A 166 8.49 -18.27 -15.18
CA THR A 166 8.30 -16.95 -15.81
C THR A 166 7.40 -16.07 -14.93
N ARG A 167 7.89 -14.88 -14.57
CA ARG A 167 7.09 -13.90 -13.83
C ARG A 167 6.02 -13.28 -14.76
N PRO A 168 4.73 -13.29 -14.37
CA PRO A 168 3.69 -12.61 -15.13
C PRO A 168 3.97 -11.10 -15.28
N ILE A 169 3.68 -10.53 -16.44
CA ILE A 169 3.70 -9.08 -16.67
C ILE A 169 2.27 -8.56 -16.58
N ILE A 170 2.03 -7.62 -15.67
CA ILE A 170 0.70 -7.06 -15.45
C ILE A 170 0.49 -5.92 -16.45
N LYS A 171 -0.46 -6.11 -17.38
CA LYS A 171 -0.79 -5.14 -18.44
C LYS A 171 -2.05 -4.33 -18.14
N ASP A 172 -3.06 -4.97 -17.56
CA ASP A 172 -4.28 -4.28 -17.13
C ASP A 172 -4.02 -3.61 -15.77
N GLN A 173 -3.77 -2.30 -15.82
CA GLN A 173 -3.51 -1.46 -14.64
C GLN A 173 -4.61 -0.41 -14.43
N GLU A 174 -5.84 -0.70 -14.88
CA GLU A 174 -6.98 0.23 -14.82
C GLU A 174 -7.49 0.44 -13.39
N ILE A 175 -7.74 1.71 -13.02
CA ILE A 175 -8.35 2.08 -11.74
C ILE A 175 -9.88 2.01 -11.89
N LYS A 176 -10.46 0.89 -11.45
CA LYS A 176 -11.92 0.63 -11.55
C LYS A 176 -12.74 1.28 -10.43
N ASN A 177 -12.08 1.68 -9.34
CA ASN A 177 -12.74 2.30 -8.19
C ASN A 177 -11.83 3.39 -7.59
N PRO A 178 -12.33 4.60 -7.33
CA PRO A 178 -11.52 5.71 -6.81
C PRO A 178 -10.90 5.43 -5.44
N PHE A 179 -11.51 4.58 -4.61
CA PHE A 179 -10.95 4.19 -3.31
C PHE A 179 -9.62 3.43 -3.45
N TRP A 180 -9.38 2.75 -4.58
CA TRP A 180 -8.06 2.18 -4.84
C TRP A 180 -6.99 3.27 -4.88
N LEU A 181 -7.25 4.38 -5.57
CA LEU A 181 -6.27 5.47 -5.69
C LEU A 181 -6.04 6.17 -4.35
N THR A 182 -7.07 6.29 -3.50
CA THR A 182 -6.90 6.88 -2.16
C THR A 182 -6.10 5.97 -1.24
N GLY A 183 -6.35 4.65 -1.27
CA GLY A 183 -5.54 3.67 -0.55
C GLY A 183 -4.08 3.66 -1.01
N PHE A 184 -3.86 3.67 -2.33
CA PHE A 184 -2.53 3.76 -2.90
C PHE A 184 -1.82 5.07 -2.51
N THR A 185 -2.56 6.18 -2.50
CA THR A 185 -2.06 7.50 -2.07
C THR A 185 -1.73 7.52 -0.57
N ASP A 186 -2.47 6.83 0.29
CA ASP A 186 -2.15 6.72 1.72
C ASP A 186 -0.79 6.04 1.98
N GLY A 187 -0.35 5.14 1.08
CA GLY A 187 1.02 4.62 1.07
C GLY A 187 2.01 5.55 0.36
N GLU A 188 1.91 5.67 -0.96
CA GLU A 188 2.94 6.28 -1.83
C GLU A 188 2.81 7.81 -2.02
N GLY A 189 1.71 8.40 -1.55
CA GLY A 189 1.39 9.81 -1.81
C GLY A 189 2.20 10.80 -0.98
N SER A 190 2.38 11.99 -1.53
CA SER A 190 2.98 13.13 -0.85
C SER A 190 2.29 14.43 -1.24
N PHE A 191 1.94 15.22 -0.22
CA PHE A 191 1.42 16.59 -0.37
C PHE A 191 2.49 17.56 0.14
N MET A 192 3.09 18.31 -0.78
CA MET A 192 4.27 19.11 -0.52
C MET A 192 4.00 20.60 -0.73
N VAL A 193 4.54 21.39 0.20
CA VAL A 193 4.67 22.85 0.08
C VAL A 193 6.15 23.17 0.01
N SER A 194 6.61 23.71 -1.11
CA SER A 194 7.98 24.14 -1.33
C SER A 194 8.08 25.65 -1.37
N MET A 195 9.14 26.20 -0.78
CA MET A 195 9.39 27.65 -0.72
C MET A 195 10.83 27.91 -1.16
N SER A 196 11.00 28.79 -2.14
CA SER A 196 12.32 29.16 -2.68
C SER A 196 12.40 30.67 -2.89
N LYS A 197 13.57 31.28 -2.66
CA LYS A 197 13.76 32.70 -2.94
C LYS A 197 13.68 33.00 -4.44
N VAL A 198 13.05 34.10 -4.80
CA VAL A 198 13.02 34.60 -6.18
C VAL A 198 14.20 35.57 -6.36
N ASN A 199 15.27 35.10 -7.00
CA ASN A 199 16.47 35.90 -7.30
C ASN A 199 17.02 36.65 -6.06
N ASN A 200 17.61 37.84 -6.25
CA ASN A 200 18.07 38.74 -5.19
C ASN A 200 16.95 39.55 -4.52
N THR A 201 15.70 39.08 -4.56
CA THR A 201 14.57 39.77 -3.91
C THR A 201 14.17 39.10 -2.60
N LEU A 202 13.44 39.82 -1.75
CA LEU A 202 12.79 39.27 -0.55
C LEU A 202 11.55 38.43 -0.88
N LYS A 203 11.16 38.31 -2.16
CA LYS A 203 9.97 37.55 -2.57
C LYS A 203 10.28 36.06 -2.54
N GLU A 204 9.35 35.29 -2.00
CA GLU A 204 9.42 33.83 -1.96
C GLU A 204 8.42 33.25 -2.97
N ARG A 205 8.90 32.31 -3.79
CA ARG A 205 8.06 31.48 -4.64
C ARG A 205 7.58 30.32 -3.81
N ILE A 206 6.26 30.19 -3.69
CA ILE A 206 5.61 29.03 -3.09
C ILE A 206 5.12 28.11 -4.21
N GLN A 207 5.37 26.82 -4.07
CA GLN A 207 4.93 25.80 -5.00
C GLN A 207 4.28 24.66 -4.24
N LEU A 208 3.06 24.33 -4.65
CA LEU A 208 2.37 23.13 -4.22
C LEU A 208 2.69 21.99 -5.18
N GLU A 209 2.86 20.80 -4.63
CA GLU A 209 3.04 19.58 -5.40
C GLU A 209 2.29 18.42 -4.73
N PHE A 210 1.38 17.80 -5.48
CA PHE A 210 0.93 16.44 -5.19
C PHE A 210 1.80 15.47 -5.98
N LYS A 211 2.31 14.44 -5.31
CA LYS A 211 3.19 13.45 -5.92
C LYS A 211 2.83 12.04 -5.48
N LEU A 212 2.90 11.09 -6.42
CA LEU A 212 3.02 9.66 -6.16
C LEU A 212 4.38 9.20 -6.69
N THR A 213 5.10 8.40 -5.91
CA THR A 213 6.39 7.83 -6.31
C THR A 213 6.25 6.31 -6.34
N GLN A 214 6.74 5.65 -7.38
CA GLN A 214 6.73 4.18 -7.47
C GLN A 214 7.98 3.69 -8.22
N HIS A 215 8.30 2.40 -8.14
CA HIS A 215 9.35 1.80 -8.98
C HIS A 215 9.00 1.93 -10.47
N SER A 216 10.00 2.16 -11.34
CA SER A 216 9.83 2.33 -12.80
C SER A 216 9.15 1.15 -13.53
N ARG A 217 8.96 0.03 -12.85
CA ARG A 217 8.26 -1.16 -13.40
C ARG A 217 6.75 -0.94 -13.53
N ASP A 218 6.22 0.06 -12.83
CA ASP A 218 4.82 0.45 -12.83
C ASP A 218 4.61 1.77 -13.60
N ILE A 219 5.47 2.06 -14.59
CA ILE A 219 5.39 3.30 -15.38
C ILE A 219 4.04 3.48 -16.09
N GLU A 220 3.47 2.39 -16.61
CA GLU A 220 2.18 2.45 -17.32
C GLU A 220 1.03 2.81 -16.38
N LEU A 221 1.03 2.31 -15.14
CA LEU A 221 0.12 2.74 -14.08
C LEU A 221 0.27 4.24 -13.78
N MET A 222 1.49 4.77 -13.68
CA MET A 222 1.70 6.19 -13.38
C MET A 222 1.24 7.11 -14.54
N LYS A 223 1.43 6.67 -15.79
CA LYS A 223 0.85 7.34 -16.96
C LYS A 223 -0.68 7.27 -16.95
N TYR A 224 -1.24 6.12 -16.59
CA TYR A 224 -2.68 5.92 -16.49
C TYR A 224 -3.29 6.81 -15.41
N ILE A 225 -2.63 7.01 -14.25
CA ILE A 225 -3.10 7.93 -13.20
C ILE A 225 -3.22 9.37 -13.73
N ALA A 226 -2.29 9.82 -14.58
CA ALA A 226 -2.37 11.15 -15.20
C ALA A 226 -3.60 11.29 -16.12
N LEU A 227 -3.91 10.24 -16.88
CA LEU A 227 -5.13 10.17 -17.70
C LEU A 227 -6.40 10.14 -16.82
N TYR A 228 -6.40 9.29 -15.79
CA TYR A 228 -7.54 9.10 -14.87
C TYR A 228 -7.90 10.38 -14.11
N LEU A 229 -6.90 11.08 -13.57
CA LEU A 229 -7.09 12.37 -12.89
C LEU A 229 -7.18 13.56 -13.86
N ASN A 230 -6.96 13.31 -15.15
CA ASN A 230 -6.93 14.31 -16.21
C ASN A 230 -6.03 15.53 -15.88
N CYS A 231 -4.90 15.29 -15.22
CA CYS A 231 -3.89 16.30 -14.91
C CYS A 231 -2.55 15.66 -14.51
N GLY A 232 -1.54 16.49 -14.32
CA GLY A 232 -0.19 16.04 -13.96
C GLY A 232 0.52 15.28 -15.09
N ASN A 233 1.73 14.82 -14.80
CA ASN A 233 2.52 14.01 -15.71
C ASN A 233 3.40 13.03 -14.92
N ALA A 234 3.81 11.94 -15.56
CA ALA A 234 4.75 10.97 -15.03
C ALA A 234 6.19 11.30 -15.48
N TYR A 235 7.14 11.30 -14.54
CA TYR A 235 8.54 11.65 -14.76
C TYR A 235 9.46 10.53 -14.25
N GLU A 236 10.22 9.92 -15.16
CA GLU A 236 11.19 8.89 -14.80
C GLU A 236 12.39 9.48 -14.07
N ASN A 237 12.86 8.75 -13.05
CA ASN A 237 14.06 9.08 -12.30
C ASN A 237 14.79 7.80 -11.88
N ARG A 238 15.80 7.41 -12.66
CA ARG A 238 16.60 6.19 -12.45
C ARG A 238 15.70 4.94 -12.37
N ASN A 239 15.48 4.41 -11.17
CA ASN A 239 14.67 3.21 -10.91
C ASN A 239 13.27 3.54 -10.37
N ALA A 240 12.90 4.82 -10.35
CA ALA A 240 11.61 5.31 -9.89
C ALA A 240 10.89 6.09 -10.99
N ILE A 241 9.59 6.26 -10.80
CA ILE A 241 8.68 7.05 -11.63
C ILE A 241 7.85 7.91 -10.68
N ASP A 242 7.82 9.22 -10.94
CA ASP A 242 7.08 10.19 -10.15
C ASP A 242 5.90 10.73 -10.98
N TYR A 243 4.67 10.45 -10.55
CA TYR A 243 3.49 11.17 -11.03
C TYR A 243 3.38 12.47 -10.24
N ARG A 244 3.35 13.62 -10.92
CA ARG A 244 3.44 14.94 -10.27
C ARG A 244 2.37 15.89 -10.80
N VAL A 245 1.70 16.58 -9.88
CA VAL A 245 0.76 17.68 -10.16
C VAL A 245 1.25 18.93 -9.45
N VAL A 246 1.64 19.93 -10.22
CA VAL A 246 2.28 21.16 -9.73
C VAL A 246 1.49 22.42 -10.12
N LYS A 247 0.69 22.34 -11.20
CA LYS A 247 -0.11 23.47 -11.67
C LYS A 247 -1.22 23.75 -10.64
N LEU A 248 -1.23 24.97 -10.10
CA LEU A 248 -2.18 25.36 -9.05
C LEU A 248 -3.63 25.14 -9.45
N SER A 249 -4.01 25.45 -10.69
CA SER A 249 -5.40 25.24 -11.16
C SER A 249 -5.79 23.75 -11.12
N ASP A 250 -4.92 22.84 -11.58
CA ASP A 250 -5.21 21.40 -11.51
C ASP A 250 -5.29 20.91 -10.05
N ILE A 251 -4.48 21.48 -9.15
CA ILE A 251 -4.57 21.15 -7.72
C ILE A 251 -5.92 21.56 -7.14
N ILE A 252 -6.36 22.80 -7.40
CA ILE A 252 -7.61 23.37 -6.89
C ILE A 252 -8.83 22.68 -7.49
N GLU A 253 -8.82 22.44 -8.81
CA GLU A 253 -10.00 22.00 -9.56
C GLU A 253 -10.15 20.48 -9.63
N LYS A 254 -9.06 19.71 -9.43
CA LYS A 254 -9.06 18.26 -9.64
C LYS A 254 -8.58 17.50 -8.41
N ILE A 255 -7.38 17.80 -7.92
CA ILE A 255 -6.75 17.02 -6.83
C ILE A 255 -7.48 17.22 -5.51
N ILE A 256 -7.74 18.46 -5.11
CA ILE A 256 -8.44 18.76 -3.86
C ILE A 256 -9.87 18.17 -3.87
N PRO A 257 -10.70 18.41 -4.90
CA PRO A 257 -12.05 17.83 -4.96
C PRO A 257 -12.04 16.30 -4.93
N PHE A 258 -11.07 15.65 -5.61
CA PHE A 258 -10.94 14.19 -5.59
C PHE A 258 -10.74 13.66 -4.17
N PHE A 259 -9.75 14.17 -3.43
CA PHE A 259 -9.45 13.70 -2.07
C PHE A 259 -10.40 14.25 -0.99
N GLN A 260 -11.24 15.23 -1.31
CA GLN A 260 -12.39 15.60 -0.47
C GLN A 260 -13.57 14.65 -0.67
N THR A 261 -13.80 14.19 -1.90
CA THR A 261 -14.86 13.23 -2.23
C THR A 261 -14.50 11.81 -1.77
N TYR A 262 -13.24 11.43 -1.95
CA TYR A 262 -12.69 10.14 -1.56
C TYR A 262 -11.55 10.40 -0.55
N PRO A 263 -11.87 10.47 0.75
CA PRO A 263 -10.90 10.89 1.75
C PRO A 263 -9.79 9.86 1.99
N LEU A 264 -8.59 10.37 2.27
CA LEU A 264 -7.48 9.61 2.85
C LEU A 264 -7.83 9.19 4.28
N LEU A 265 -7.32 8.04 4.72
CA LEU A 265 -7.63 7.45 6.02
C LEU A 265 -6.45 7.50 7.01
N GLY A 266 -5.23 7.71 6.52
CA GLY A 266 -4.03 7.77 7.34
C GLY A 266 -3.70 9.15 7.89
N ILE A 267 -2.58 9.26 8.61
CA ILE A 267 -2.05 10.55 9.09
C ILE A 267 -1.76 11.55 7.97
N LYS A 268 -1.58 11.02 6.74
CA LYS A 268 -1.40 11.80 5.51
C LYS A 268 -2.63 12.67 5.20
N TYR A 269 -3.81 12.33 5.69
CA TYR A 269 -4.99 13.20 5.63
C TYR A 269 -4.72 14.57 6.27
N LEU A 270 -3.97 14.61 7.38
CA LEU A 270 -3.62 15.88 8.03
C LEU A 270 -2.70 16.72 7.15
N ASP A 271 -1.76 16.08 6.45
CA ASP A 271 -0.89 16.76 5.47
C ASP A 271 -1.69 17.27 4.28
N PHE A 272 -2.65 16.49 3.78
CA PHE A 272 -3.59 16.95 2.76
C PHE A 272 -4.42 18.16 3.23
N SER A 273 -4.94 18.13 4.46
CA SER A 273 -5.72 19.24 5.02
C SER A 273 -4.90 20.54 5.10
N ASP A 274 -3.66 20.45 5.57
CA ASP A 274 -2.75 21.59 5.62
C ASP A 274 -2.35 22.08 4.21
N PHE A 275 -2.17 21.15 3.27
CA PHE A 275 -1.94 21.46 1.86
C PHE A 275 -3.12 22.23 1.23
N VAL A 276 -4.37 21.85 1.52
CA VAL A 276 -5.58 22.57 1.08
C VAL A 276 -5.61 23.99 1.64
N LYS A 277 -5.28 24.19 2.92
CA LYS A 277 -5.22 25.54 3.52
C LYS A 277 -4.24 26.44 2.76
N VAL A 278 -3.06 25.91 2.43
CA VAL A 278 -2.06 26.66 1.65
C VAL A 278 -2.57 26.91 0.23
N ALA A 279 -3.22 25.94 -0.41
CA ALA A 279 -3.81 26.11 -1.74
C ALA A 279 -4.83 27.26 -1.80
N ASN A 280 -5.67 27.41 -0.78
CA ASN A 280 -6.62 28.52 -0.68
C ASN A 280 -5.91 29.87 -0.56
N LEU A 281 -4.88 29.98 0.30
CA LEU A 281 -4.06 31.20 0.42
C LEU A 281 -3.36 31.58 -0.89
N LEU A 282 -3.01 30.58 -1.72
CA LEU A 282 -2.46 30.82 -3.05
C LEU A 282 -3.53 31.32 -4.01
N ASN A 283 -4.71 30.69 -4.02
CA ASN A 283 -5.84 31.02 -4.88
C ASN A 283 -6.37 32.44 -4.62
N GLU A 284 -6.45 32.84 -3.36
CA GLU A 284 -6.90 34.17 -2.91
C GLU A 284 -5.80 35.24 -2.99
N LYS A 285 -4.59 34.86 -3.45
CA LYS A 285 -3.40 35.72 -3.54
C LYS A 285 -2.90 36.27 -2.19
N GLU A 286 -3.36 35.74 -1.06
CA GLU A 286 -2.90 36.14 0.28
C GLU A 286 -1.40 35.90 0.49
N HIS A 287 -0.83 34.91 -0.18
CA HIS A 287 0.61 34.62 -0.18
C HIS A 287 1.51 35.79 -0.66
N LEU A 288 0.93 36.87 -1.19
CA LEU A 288 1.66 38.09 -1.58
C LEU A 288 1.85 39.07 -0.40
N THR A 289 1.22 38.81 0.75
CA THR A 289 1.31 39.61 1.98
C THR A 289 2.30 39.00 2.99
N ILE A 290 2.80 39.80 3.92
CA ILE A 290 3.71 39.31 4.97
C ILE A 290 2.97 38.36 5.91
N GLU A 291 1.72 38.68 6.23
CA GLU A 291 0.82 37.90 7.07
C GLU A 291 0.53 36.53 6.43
N GLY A 292 0.17 36.52 5.14
CA GLY A 292 -0.08 35.29 4.38
C GLY A 292 1.16 34.42 4.25
N LEU A 293 2.33 35.01 3.97
CA LEU A 293 3.61 34.28 3.95
C LEU A 293 3.95 33.66 5.31
N THR A 294 3.72 34.40 6.40
CA THR A 294 3.97 33.93 7.77
C THR A 294 3.07 32.73 8.09
N LYS A 295 1.78 32.82 7.77
CA LYS A 295 0.81 31.73 7.92
C LYS A 295 1.20 30.48 7.13
N ILE A 296 1.68 30.64 5.89
CA ILE A 296 2.15 29.52 5.07
C ILE A 296 3.37 28.84 5.69
N LYS A 297 4.33 29.62 6.23
CA LYS A 297 5.52 29.08 6.90
C LYS A 297 5.15 28.27 8.13
N GLU A 298 4.21 28.76 8.95
CA GLU A 298 3.72 28.07 10.14
C GLU A 298 3.03 26.75 9.78
N ILE A 299 2.13 26.76 8.79
CA ILE A 299 1.46 25.54 8.30
C ILE A 299 2.51 24.55 7.80
N LYS A 300 3.41 24.97 6.90
CA LYS A 300 4.46 24.12 6.32
C LYS A 300 5.35 23.48 7.39
N ALA A 301 5.68 24.21 8.47
CA ALA A 301 6.51 23.70 9.55
C ALA A 301 5.84 22.53 10.32
N GLY A 302 4.50 22.47 10.33
CA GLY A 302 3.73 21.38 10.94
C GLY A 302 3.40 20.20 10.02
N MET A 303 3.76 20.28 8.73
CA MET A 303 3.43 19.25 7.73
C MET A 303 4.50 18.15 7.64
N ASN A 304 4.09 16.99 7.16
CA ASN A 304 4.96 15.86 6.81
C ASN A 304 5.90 15.51 7.97
N LYS A 305 7.22 15.59 7.76
CA LYS A 305 8.22 15.33 8.81
C LYS A 305 8.06 16.25 10.02
N GLY A 306 7.69 17.52 9.81
CA GLY A 306 7.49 18.50 10.88
C GLY A 306 6.37 18.14 11.85
N ARG A 307 5.40 17.32 11.42
CA ARG A 307 4.31 16.81 12.25
C ARG A 307 4.78 15.92 13.39
N TYR A 308 5.98 15.36 13.28
CA TYR A 308 6.55 14.41 14.24
C TYR A 308 7.69 14.98 15.08
N LEU A 309 8.03 16.25 14.88
CA LEU A 309 9.11 16.94 15.61
C LEU A 309 8.61 17.69 16.85
N LYS A 310 7.33 17.53 17.21
CA LYS A 310 6.69 18.14 18.38
C LYS A 310 6.34 17.08 19.42
#